data_AF-A0A4R4XZP7-F1
#
_entry.id   AF-A0A4R4XZP7-F1
#
_cell.length_a   1.000
_cell.length_b   1.000
_cell.length_c   1.000
_cell.angle_alpha   90.00
_cell.angle_beta   90.00
_cell.angle_gamma   90.00
#
_symmetry.space_group_name_H-M   'P 1'
#
loop_
_entity.id
_entity.type
_entity.pdbx_description
1 polymer ?
#
loop_
_entity_poly.entity_id
_entity_poly.type
_entity_poly.pdbx_seq_one_letter_code
_entity_poly.pdbx_strand_id
1 'polypeptide(L)'
;MARTSVTLPEGVIEVEGMLWKPKASATATAEEFIAARTRFVEINRDGRWNPWVFDEREAELDEASATMDQWTRAEPGHRRLTMKQLEARWEREDRRLERQRAAAEKQREARKQHYDQERAHARLALIENQSIVDHLQTELAGFRDGSRFPAMPPDKRQKDIAELEAQIERAHKLVTRLETDVGDPEEIIDKNGWLPRERREVMLFHYKYDREFSGRDLRKQLPDLQATHKASKDRKERSELRVKIGMAQRKLDDLLAVPELAAEQMCSECTTPMFKHGWVTPPYDGPCPAWPGWAKRIQRVREMLTAAAEENKQRNEPPPAPPPPKPEPLAVIPSGLPIAEITARLTELQKQFPDAEVRRGRANRWELWPAKS
;
A
#
# COMPACT_ATOMS: atom_id res chain seq x y z
N MET A 1 -17.38 13.29 -53.14
CA MET A 1 -15.98 13.39 -53.60
C MET A 1 -15.42 11.99 -53.74
N ALA A 2 -15.18 11.53 -54.96
CA ALA A 2 -14.65 10.20 -55.23
C ALA A 2 -13.22 10.10 -54.70
N ARG A 3 -12.95 9.16 -53.79
CA ARG A 3 -11.58 8.77 -53.44
C ARG A 3 -10.99 8.11 -54.67
N THR A 4 -10.10 8.81 -55.36
CA THR A 4 -9.19 8.22 -56.33
C THR A 4 -8.45 7.09 -55.61
N SER A 5 -8.79 5.85 -55.95
CA SER A 5 -8.00 4.67 -55.58
C SER A 5 -6.65 4.84 -56.25
N VAL A 6 -5.68 5.36 -55.52
CA VAL A 6 -4.29 5.42 -55.98
C VAL A 6 -3.82 3.97 -56.00
N THR A 7 -3.65 3.42 -57.21
CA THR A 7 -3.06 2.10 -57.38
C THR A 7 -1.65 2.15 -56.80
N LEU A 8 -1.43 1.43 -55.69
CA LEU A 8 -0.13 1.37 -55.05
C LEU A 8 0.88 0.66 -55.96
N PRO A 9 2.18 1.03 -55.91
CA PRO A 9 3.21 0.31 -56.65
C PRO A 9 3.25 -1.18 -56.27
N GLU A 10 3.67 -2.03 -57.19
CA GLU A 10 3.76 -3.47 -56.97
C GLU A 10 4.62 -3.80 -55.74
N GLY A 11 4.12 -4.68 -54.86
CA GLY A 11 4.77 -5.03 -53.60
C GLY A 11 4.67 -3.98 -52.48
N VAL A 12 3.95 -2.87 -52.70
CA VAL A 12 3.68 -1.87 -51.66
C VAL A 12 2.31 -2.11 -51.04
N ILE A 13 2.26 -2.07 -49.71
CA ILE A 13 1.02 -2.17 -48.93
C ILE A 13 0.83 -0.92 -48.07
N GLU A 14 -0.42 -0.59 -47.75
CA GLU A 14 -0.77 0.46 -46.80
C GLU A 14 -1.22 -0.17 -45.48
N VAL A 15 -0.59 0.25 -44.37
CA VAL A 15 -0.95 -0.19 -43.02
C VAL A 15 -1.04 1.06 -42.14
N GLU A 16 -2.24 1.35 -41.64
CA GLU A 16 -2.54 2.53 -40.79
C GLU A 16 -2.06 3.87 -41.39
N GLY A 17 -2.31 4.08 -42.69
CA GLY A 17 -1.93 5.32 -43.39
C GLY A 17 -0.43 5.44 -43.68
N MET A 18 0.34 4.37 -43.49
CA MET A 18 1.77 4.30 -43.80
C MET A 18 2.02 3.30 -44.93
N LEU A 19 2.89 3.65 -45.87
CA LEU A 19 3.24 2.77 -46.98
C LEU A 19 4.47 1.93 -46.63
N TRP A 20 4.41 0.64 -46.94
CA TRP A 20 5.44 -0.34 -46.63
C TRP A 20 5.77 -1.19 -47.84
N LYS A 21 7.02 -1.60 -47.96
CA LYS A 21 7.47 -2.57 -48.95
C LYS A 21 8.47 -3.55 -48.33
N PRO A 22 8.51 -4.81 -48.81
CA PRO A 22 9.50 -5.77 -48.34
C PRO A 22 10.90 -5.33 -48.77
N LYS A 23 11.90 -5.62 -47.94
CA LYS A 23 13.31 -5.55 -48.36
C LYS A 23 13.59 -6.68 -49.34
N ALA A 24 14.65 -6.55 -50.14
CA ALA A 24 15.02 -7.56 -51.13
C ALA A 24 15.28 -8.96 -50.52
N SER A 25 15.68 -9.02 -49.25
CA SER A 25 15.94 -10.25 -48.51
C SER A 25 14.76 -10.70 -47.62
N ALA A 26 13.58 -10.08 -47.76
CA ALA A 26 12.42 -10.43 -46.94
C ALA A 26 11.89 -11.82 -47.32
N THR A 27 11.63 -12.65 -46.31
CA THR A 27 10.96 -13.94 -46.45
C THR A 27 9.52 -13.88 -45.94
N ALA A 28 9.20 -12.89 -45.10
CA ALA A 28 7.88 -12.67 -44.55
C ALA A 28 6.93 -12.05 -45.58
N THR A 29 5.72 -12.59 -45.64
CA THR A 29 4.59 -12.11 -46.44
C THR A 29 3.99 -10.82 -45.87
N ALA A 30 3.15 -10.15 -46.65
CA ALA A 30 2.43 -8.96 -46.22
C ALA A 30 1.50 -9.24 -45.02
N GLU A 31 0.84 -10.41 -45.01
CA GLU A 31 -0.04 -10.83 -43.93
C GLU A 31 0.74 -11.06 -42.63
N GLU A 32 1.89 -11.74 -42.71
CA GLU A 32 2.80 -11.93 -41.57
C GLU A 32 3.32 -10.59 -41.03
N PHE A 33 3.67 -9.64 -41.90
CA PHE A 33 4.07 -8.30 -41.48
C PHE A 33 2.95 -7.54 -40.76
N ILE A 34 1.72 -7.57 -41.29
CA ILE A 34 0.56 -6.93 -40.64
C ILE A 34 0.31 -7.58 -39.28
N ALA A 35 0.33 -8.91 -39.20
CA ALA A 35 0.15 -9.64 -37.95
C ALA A 35 1.24 -9.31 -36.92
N ALA A 36 2.51 -9.29 -37.36
CA ALA A 36 3.64 -8.92 -36.52
C ALA A 36 3.51 -7.49 -35.97
N ARG A 37 3.14 -6.52 -36.83
CA ARG A 37 2.96 -5.13 -36.40
C ARG A 37 1.80 -4.99 -35.41
N THR A 38 0.67 -5.66 -35.66
CA THR A 38 -0.46 -5.69 -34.72
C THR A 38 -0.03 -6.25 -33.37
N ARG A 39 0.66 -7.40 -33.36
CA ARG A 39 1.18 -8.04 -32.15
C ARG A 39 2.17 -7.13 -31.39
N PHE A 40 3.09 -6.49 -32.11
CA PHE A 40 4.05 -5.55 -31.53
C PHE A 40 3.34 -4.38 -30.85
N VAL A 41 2.35 -3.79 -31.52
CA VAL A 41 1.55 -2.68 -30.96
C VAL A 41 0.76 -3.12 -29.74
N GLU A 42 0.13 -4.29 -29.79
CA GLU A 42 -0.62 -4.87 -28.66
C GLU A 42 0.26 -5.12 -27.44
N ILE A 43 1.39 -5.83 -27.61
CA ILE A 43 2.34 -6.10 -26.51
C ILE A 43 2.84 -4.80 -25.89
N ASN A 44 3.23 -3.82 -26.72
CA ASN A 44 3.70 -2.53 -26.22
C ASN A 44 2.60 -1.73 -25.51
N ARG A 45 1.36 -1.78 -26.00
CA ARG A 45 0.22 -1.11 -25.36
C ARG A 45 -0.05 -1.76 -24.01
N ASP A 46 -0.17 -3.07 -23.97
CA ASP A 46 -0.49 -3.82 -22.74
C ASP A 46 0.65 -3.70 -21.72
N GLY A 47 1.91 -3.75 -22.18
CA GLY A 47 3.11 -3.62 -21.38
C GLY A 47 3.29 -2.24 -20.71
N ARG A 48 2.69 -1.16 -21.25
CA ARG A 48 2.72 0.17 -20.60
C ARG A 48 2.01 0.19 -19.26
N TRP A 49 0.93 -0.58 -19.12
CA TRP A 49 0.18 -0.68 -17.87
C TRP A 49 0.52 -1.95 -17.08
N ASN A 50 0.91 -3.02 -17.76
CA ASN A 50 1.24 -4.31 -17.19
C ASN A 50 2.67 -4.72 -17.59
N PRO A 51 3.72 -4.20 -16.93
CA PRO A 51 5.10 -4.36 -17.39
C PRO A 51 5.58 -5.82 -17.50
N TRP A 52 5.00 -6.74 -16.72
CA TRP A 52 5.29 -8.18 -16.82
C TRP A 52 4.84 -8.81 -18.15
N VAL A 53 3.99 -8.14 -18.94
CA VAL A 53 3.63 -8.60 -20.30
C VAL A 53 4.86 -8.65 -21.20
N PHE A 54 5.84 -7.76 -21.00
CA PHE A 54 7.10 -7.81 -21.74
C PHE A 54 7.88 -9.08 -21.41
N ASP A 55 7.94 -9.46 -20.12
CA ASP A 55 8.63 -10.67 -19.68
C ASP A 55 7.91 -11.95 -20.19
N GLU A 56 6.58 -11.94 -20.19
CA GLU A 56 5.76 -13.09 -20.58
C GLU A 56 5.68 -13.31 -22.10
N ARG A 57 5.80 -12.24 -22.87
CA ARG A 57 5.65 -12.23 -24.33
C ARG A 57 6.92 -11.78 -25.04
N GLU A 58 8.08 -11.91 -24.40
CA GLU A 58 9.39 -11.53 -24.95
C GLU A 58 9.65 -12.18 -26.31
N ALA A 59 9.49 -13.51 -26.40
CA ALA A 59 9.70 -14.26 -27.64
C ALA A 59 8.76 -13.82 -28.77
N GLU A 60 7.50 -13.51 -28.44
CA GLU A 60 6.53 -12.98 -29.40
C GLU A 60 6.90 -11.57 -29.89
N LEU A 61 7.43 -10.73 -29.00
CA LEU A 61 7.87 -9.38 -29.31
C LEU A 61 9.12 -9.38 -30.19
N ASP A 62 10.06 -10.28 -29.91
CA ASP A 62 11.29 -10.48 -30.69
C ASP A 62 10.96 -11.00 -32.10
N GLU A 63 10.08 -12.01 -32.20
CA GLU A 63 9.62 -12.55 -33.49
C GLU A 63 8.91 -11.47 -34.32
N ALA A 64 8.02 -10.69 -33.68
CA ALA A 64 7.33 -9.58 -34.33
C ALA A 64 8.31 -8.51 -34.82
N SER A 65 9.31 -8.16 -34.00
CA SER A 65 10.35 -7.20 -34.36
C SER A 65 11.20 -7.69 -35.53
N ALA A 66 11.62 -8.96 -35.50
CA ALA A 66 12.39 -9.57 -36.59
C ALA A 66 11.61 -9.61 -37.91
N THR A 67 10.30 -9.88 -37.86
CA THR A 67 9.42 -9.85 -39.03
C THR A 67 9.27 -8.42 -39.57
N MET A 68 9.02 -7.45 -38.70
CA MET A 68 8.92 -6.04 -39.09
C MET A 68 10.23 -5.51 -39.69
N ASP A 69 11.38 -5.98 -39.21
CA ASP A 69 12.69 -5.60 -39.73
C ASP A 69 12.94 -6.08 -41.17
N GLN A 70 12.15 -7.02 -41.69
CA GLN A 70 12.20 -7.40 -43.11
C GLN A 70 11.53 -6.37 -44.03
N TRP A 71 10.83 -5.39 -43.46
CA TRP A 71 10.05 -4.39 -44.20
C TRP A 71 10.64 -2.98 -44.03
N THR A 72 10.31 -2.08 -44.96
CA THR A 72 10.73 -0.68 -44.89
C THR A 72 9.64 0.25 -45.39
N ARG A 73 9.69 1.49 -44.90
CA ARG A 73 8.81 2.59 -45.33
C ARG A 73 8.98 2.85 -46.82
N ALA A 74 7.86 2.98 -47.52
CA ALA A 74 7.76 3.16 -48.95
C ALA A 74 7.18 4.53 -49.36
N GLU A 75 6.92 5.44 -48.41
CA GLU A 75 6.42 6.76 -48.78
C GLU A 75 7.43 7.51 -49.66
N PRO A 76 6.97 8.21 -50.70
CA PRO A 76 7.82 9.04 -51.54
C PRO A 76 8.62 10.04 -50.70
N GLY A 77 9.95 10.01 -50.83
CA GLY A 77 10.84 10.93 -50.11
C GLY A 77 11.05 10.60 -48.63
N HIS A 78 10.55 9.48 -48.12
CA HIS A 78 10.82 9.07 -46.73
C HIS A 78 12.33 8.88 -46.52
N ARG A 79 12.87 9.58 -45.52
CA ARG A 79 14.26 9.45 -45.07
C ARG A 79 14.26 9.19 -43.57
N ARG A 80 14.97 8.14 -43.16
CA ARG A 80 15.24 7.90 -41.74
C ARG A 80 16.04 9.07 -41.18
N LEU A 81 15.69 9.53 -40.00
CA LEU A 81 16.49 10.53 -39.30
C LEU A 81 17.85 9.91 -38.96
N THR A 82 18.92 10.69 -39.15
CA THR A 82 20.24 10.36 -38.64
C THR A 82 20.24 10.44 -37.11
N MET A 83 21.18 9.74 -36.45
CA MET A 83 21.34 9.83 -34.99
C MET A 83 21.48 11.27 -34.51
N LYS A 84 22.30 12.09 -35.18
CA LYS A 84 22.45 13.52 -34.89
C LYS A 84 21.13 14.30 -34.99
N GLN A 85 20.26 13.96 -35.93
CA GLN A 85 18.94 14.59 -36.05
C GLN A 85 17.97 14.13 -34.96
N LEU A 86 18.06 12.87 -34.52
CA LEU A 86 17.29 12.35 -33.40
C LEU A 86 17.72 13.01 -32.09
N GLU A 87 19.02 13.08 -31.80
CA GLU A 87 19.59 13.77 -30.64
C GLU A 87 19.14 15.24 -30.60
N ALA A 88 19.31 15.97 -31.71
CA ALA A 88 18.86 17.36 -31.79
C ALA A 88 17.34 17.51 -31.59
N ARG A 89 16.54 16.49 -31.92
CA ARG A 89 15.10 16.47 -31.66
C ARG A 89 14.81 16.24 -30.17
N TRP A 90 15.49 15.28 -29.54
CA TRP A 90 15.37 15.02 -28.11
C TRP A 90 15.78 16.23 -27.29
N GLU A 91 16.92 16.87 -27.58
CA GLU A 91 17.33 18.08 -26.87
C GLU A 91 16.31 19.24 -26.99
N ARG A 92 15.66 19.40 -28.16
CA ARG A 92 14.62 20.42 -28.32
C ARG A 92 13.41 20.11 -27.44
N GLU A 93 13.06 18.84 -27.35
CA GLU A 93 11.96 18.36 -26.54
C GLU A 93 12.28 18.50 -25.04
N ASP A 94 13.50 18.14 -24.61
CA ASP A 94 13.96 18.32 -23.24
C ASP A 94 13.90 19.80 -22.83
N ARG A 95 14.46 20.69 -23.66
CA ARG A 95 14.36 22.15 -23.42
C ARG A 95 12.92 22.67 -23.40
N ARG A 96 11.99 22.01 -24.09
CA ARG A 96 10.56 22.37 -24.06
C ARG A 96 9.94 21.92 -22.73
N LEU A 97 10.20 20.68 -22.32
CA LEU A 97 9.71 20.10 -21.07
C LEU A 97 10.29 20.82 -19.84
N GLU A 98 11.58 21.16 -19.84
CA GLU A 98 12.21 21.94 -18.77
C GLU A 98 11.55 23.31 -18.60
N ARG A 99 11.29 24.02 -19.71
CA ARG A 99 10.58 25.30 -19.67
C ARG A 99 9.15 25.16 -19.14
N GLN A 100 8.45 24.10 -19.51
CA GLN A 100 7.11 23.82 -18.99
C GLN A 100 7.14 23.52 -17.49
N ARG A 101 8.08 22.69 -17.03
CA ARG A 101 8.29 22.39 -15.60
C ARG A 101 8.61 23.64 -14.79
N ALA A 102 9.55 24.46 -15.27
CA ALA A 102 9.92 25.71 -14.61
C ALA A 102 8.75 26.71 -14.53
N ALA A 103 7.93 26.80 -15.59
CA ALA A 103 6.73 27.64 -15.58
C ALA A 103 5.67 27.12 -14.60
N ALA A 104 5.40 25.81 -14.58
CA ALA A 104 4.47 25.19 -13.64
C ALA A 104 4.95 25.34 -12.18
N GLU A 105 6.23 25.15 -11.92
CA GLU A 105 6.84 25.37 -10.61
C GLU A 105 6.70 26.82 -10.16
N LYS A 106 6.98 27.79 -11.03
CA LYS A 106 6.78 29.22 -10.72
C LYS A 106 5.33 29.53 -10.36
N GLN A 107 4.36 28.97 -11.09
CA GLN A 107 2.93 29.12 -10.78
C GLN A 107 2.57 28.49 -9.44
N ARG A 108 3.07 27.29 -9.16
CA ARG A 108 2.87 26.58 -7.89
C ARG A 108 3.41 27.38 -6.71
N GLU A 109 4.64 27.89 -6.81
CA GLU A 109 5.24 28.71 -5.75
C GLU A 109 4.47 30.01 -5.51
N ALA A 110 3.96 30.66 -6.55
CA ALA A 110 3.11 31.83 -6.40
C ALA A 110 1.80 31.50 -5.68
N ARG A 111 1.15 30.36 -6.02
CA ARG A 111 -0.11 29.93 -5.40
C ARG A 111 0.02 29.66 -3.90
N LYS A 112 1.18 29.22 -3.40
CA LYS A 112 1.38 28.94 -1.96
C LYS A 112 0.96 30.12 -1.06
N GLN A 113 1.13 31.36 -1.54
CA GLN A 113 0.78 32.57 -0.79
C GLN A 113 -0.73 32.73 -0.56
N HIS A 114 -1.55 32.07 -1.38
CA HIS A 114 -3.00 32.11 -1.30
C HIS A 114 -3.59 30.91 -0.55
N TYR A 115 -2.76 30.04 0.02
CA TYR A 115 -3.22 28.84 0.71
C TYR A 115 -4.12 29.19 1.88
N ASP A 116 -5.33 28.65 1.85
CA ASP A 116 -6.33 28.76 2.91
C ASP A 116 -6.52 27.37 3.54
N GLN A 117 -6.06 27.24 4.79
CA GLN A 117 -6.13 25.97 5.52
C GLN A 117 -7.57 25.56 5.84
N GLU A 118 -8.44 26.52 6.19
CA GLU A 118 -9.82 26.23 6.54
C GLU A 118 -10.59 25.79 5.31
N ARG A 119 -10.40 26.47 4.18
CA ARG A 119 -11.01 26.11 2.91
C ARG A 119 -10.51 24.78 2.37
N ALA A 120 -9.21 24.49 2.51
CA ALA A 120 -8.66 23.18 2.18
C ALA A 120 -9.26 22.04 3.05
N HIS A 121 -9.44 22.29 4.35
CA HIS A 121 -10.09 21.32 5.23
C HIS A 121 -11.58 21.14 4.91
N ALA A 122 -12.29 22.24 4.62
CA ALA A 122 -13.70 22.24 4.23
C ALA A 122 -13.90 21.44 2.93
N ARG A 123 -12.98 21.56 1.96
CA ARG A 123 -13.01 20.73 0.74
C ARG A 123 -12.92 19.24 1.05
N LEU A 124 -12.02 18.82 1.94
CA LEU A 124 -11.89 17.40 2.29
C LEU A 124 -13.13 16.90 3.02
N ALA A 125 -13.70 17.72 3.91
CA ALA A 125 -14.97 17.42 4.57
C ALA A 125 -16.14 17.35 3.57
N LEU A 126 -16.15 18.19 2.53
CA LEU A 126 -17.17 18.17 1.48
C LEU A 126 -17.16 16.83 0.75
N ILE A 127 -16.00 16.43 0.25
CA ILE A 127 -15.82 15.16 -0.48
C ILE A 127 -16.19 13.97 0.41
N GLU A 128 -15.77 13.98 1.68
CA GLU A 128 -16.13 12.96 2.66
C GLU A 128 -17.66 12.85 2.81
N ASN A 129 -18.35 13.98 3.00
CA ASN A 129 -19.80 13.97 3.22
C ASN A 129 -20.58 13.60 1.96
N GLN A 130 -20.10 13.98 0.77
CA GLN A 130 -20.66 13.49 -0.50
C GLN A 130 -20.55 11.95 -0.57
N SER A 131 -19.40 11.38 -0.24
CA SER A 131 -19.22 9.92 -0.20
C SER A 131 -20.12 9.24 0.84
N ILE A 132 -20.32 9.85 2.01
CA ILE A 132 -21.25 9.36 3.04
C ILE A 132 -22.69 9.36 2.50
N VAL A 133 -23.11 10.44 1.84
CA VAL A 133 -24.45 10.55 1.23
C VAL A 133 -24.67 9.43 0.23
N ASP A 134 -23.75 9.22 -0.72
CA ASP A 134 -23.88 8.19 -1.76
C ASP A 134 -24.02 6.78 -1.15
N HIS A 135 -23.22 6.49 -0.11
CA HIS A 135 -23.32 5.23 0.63
C HIS A 135 -24.66 5.06 1.33
N LEU A 136 -25.11 6.06 2.09
CA LEU A 136 -26.37 5.99 2.82
C LEU A 136 -27.57 5.84 1.86
N GLN A 137 -27.53 6.51 0.71
CA GLN A 137 -28.55 6.36 -0.34
C GLN A 137 -28.57 4.94 -0.90
N THR A 138 -27.39 4.34 -1.12
CA THR A 138 -27.27 2.94 -1.59
C THR A 138 -27.83 1.96 -0.55
N GLU A 139 -27.47 2.11 0.73
CA GLU A 139 -28.02 1.26 1.80
C GLU A 139 -29.55 1.44 1.91
N LEU A 140 -30.05 2.68 1.87
CA LEU A 140 -31.48 2.98 1.93
C LEU A 140 -32.25 2.31 0.77
N ALA A 141 -31.71 2.37 -0.45
CA ALA A 141 -32.29 1.67 -1.59
C ALA A 141 -32.37 0.16 -1.36
N GLY A 142 -31.28 -0.45 -0.86
CA GLY A 142 -31.24 -1.88 -0.55
C GLY A 142 -32.20 -2.30 0.57
N PHE A 143 -32.42 -1.44 1.58
CA PHE A 143 -33.43 -1.70 2.62
C PHE A 143 -34.85 -1.60 2.08
N ARG A 144 -35.12 -0.63 1.19
CA ARG A 144 -36.45 -0.43 0.58
C ARG A 144 -36.84 -1.53 -0.39
N ASP A 145 -35.90 -2.00 -1.22
CA ASP A 145 -36.15 -3.09 -2.17
C ASP A 145 -36.03 -4.50 -1.54
N GLY A 146 -35.53 -4.58 -0.31
CA GLY A 146 -35.40 -5.82 0.46
C GLY A 146 -34.20 -6.68 0.06
N SER A 147 -33.33 -6.21 -0.84
CA SER A 147 -32.06 -6.88 -1.16
C SER A 147 -31.10 -6.86 0.03
N ARG A 148 -31.16 -5.81 0.85
CA ARG A 148 -30.38 -5.66 2.08
C ARG A 148 -31.08 -6.39 3.23
N PHE A 149 -30.44 -7.45 3.72
CA PHE A 149 -30.95 -8.33 4.77
C PHE A 149 -32.40 -8.82 4.46
N PRO A 150 -32.58 -9.71 3.48
CA PRO A 150 -33.91 -10.13 3.02
C PRO A 150 -34.81 -10.69 4.13
N ALA A 151 -34.22 -11.41 5.09
CA ALA A 151 -34.90 -12.03 6.22
C ALA A 151 -35.14 -11.08 7.42
N MET A 152 -34.87 -9.77 7.28
CA MET A 152 -35.07 -8.80 8.36
C MET A 152 -36.57 -8.60 8.67
N PRO A 153 -36.98 -8.56 9.96
CA PRO A 153 -38.35 -8.24 10.34
C PRO A 153 -38.80 -6.85 9.84
N PRO A 154 -40.05 -6.68 9.38
CA PRO A 154 -40.56 -5.42 8.81
C PRO A 154 -40.40 -4.21 9.74
N ASP A 155 -40.72 -4.36 11.03
CA ASP A 155 -40.64 -3.26 12.00
C ASP A 155 -39.21 -2.75 12.17
N LYS A 156 -38.24 -3.67 12.22
CA LYS A 156 -36.82 -3.34 12.28
C LYS A 156 -36.37 -2.65 10.99
N ARG A 157 -36.79 -3.16 9.83
CA ARG A 157 -36.49 -2.56 8.53
C ARG A 157 -37.02 -1.12 8.45
N GLN A 158 -38.26 -0.89 8.89
CA GLN A 158 -38.86 0.45 8.87
C GLN A 158 -38.10 1.42 9.78
N LYS A 159 -37.64 0.95 10.95
CA LYS A 159 -36.80 1.74 11.86
C LYS A 159 -35.46 2.09 11.23
N ASP A 160 -34.75 1.11 10.64
CA ASP A 160 -33.45 1.31 10.01
C ASP A 160 -33.57 2.25 8.79
N ILE A 161 -34.65 2.15 8.00
CA ILE A 161 -34.99 3.08 6.92
C ILE A 161 -35.12 4.53 7.44
N ALA A 162 -35.92 4.74 8.50
CA ALA A 162 -36.11 6.07 9.07
C ALA A 162 -34.81 6.65 9.64
N GLU A 163 -33.96 5.82 10.24
CA GLU A 163 -32.65 6.24 10.72
C GLU A 163 -31.74 6.68 9.56
N LEU A 164 -31.69 5.91 8.46
CA LEU A 164 -30.93 6.26 7.26
C LEU A 164 -31.43 7.56 6.62
N GLU A 165 -32.74 7.75 6.50
CA GLU A 165 -33.32 9.00 5.98
C GLU A 165 -32.88 10.22 6.80
N ALA A 166 -32.93 10.11 8.13
CA ALA A 166 -32.48 11.18 9.02
C ALA A 166 -30.96 11.43 8.93
N GLN A 167 -30.15 10.39 8.71
CA GLN A 167 -28.71 10.53 8.48
C GLN A 167 -28.42 11.23 7.14
N ILE A 168 -29.11 10.85 6.07
CA ILE A 168 -28.99 11.48 4.74
C ILE A 168 -29.35 12.95 4.81
N GLU A 169 -30.45 13.31 5.49
CA GLU A 169 -30.85 14.72 5.64
C GLU A 169 -29.77 15.55 6.35
N ARG A 170 -29.18 15.03 7.43
CA ARG A 170 -28.08 15.70 8.14
C ARG A 170 -26.85 15.86 7.25
N ALA A 171 -26.48 14.81 6.51
CA ALA A 171 -25.32 14.84 5.63
C ALA A 171 -25.52 15.82 4.47
N HIS A 172 -26.69 15.84 3.82
CA HIS A 172 -27.03 16.82 2.79
C HIS A 172 -26.94 18.27 3.30
N LYS A 173 -27.48 18.57 4.49
CA LYS A 173 -27.36 19.92 5.07
C LYS A 173 -25.90 20.35 5.24
N LEU A 174 -25.03 19.41 5.62
CA LEU A 174 -23.61 19.68 5.75
C LEU A 174 -22.93 19.86 4.38
N VAL A 175 -23.27 19.04 3.39
CA VAL A 175 -22.80 19.20 2.00
C VAL A 175 -23.15 20.59 1.46
N THR A 176 -24.42 21.00 1.52
CA THR A 176 -24.87 22.31 1.01
C THR A 176 -24.13 23.48 1.68
N ARG A 177 -23.89 23.40 2.99
CA ARG A 177 -23.08 24.40 3.70
C ARG A 177 -21.65 24.42 3.17
N LEU A 178 -21.00 23.26 3.10
CA LEU A 178 -19.61 23.15 2.68
C LEU A 178 -19.40 23.56 1.22
N GLU A 179 -20.36 23.29 0.33
CA GLU A 179 -20.33 23.77 -1.07
C GLU A 179 -20.24 25.29 -1.14
N THR A 180 -20.96 25.99 -0.25
CA THR A 180 -20.90 27.46 -0.14
C THR A 180 -19.53 27.94 0.34
N ASP A 181 -18.98 27.27 1.37
CA ASP A 181 -17.69 27.63 1.96
C ASP A 181 -16.51 27.32 0.99
N VAL A 182 -16.63 26.26 0.20
CA VAL A 182 -15.56 25.77 -0.68
C VAL A 182 -15.60 26.46 -2.05
N GLY A 183 -16.76 26.67 -2.66
CA GLY A 183 -16.85 27.03 -4.08
C GLY A 183 -16.40 25.86 -4.96
N ASP A 184 -15.61 26.11 -6.01
CA ASP A 184 -15.07 25.02 -6.85
C ASP A 184 -14.01 24.20 -6.09
N PRO A 185 -14.26 22.90 -5.81
CA PRO A 185 -13.28 22.05 -5.15
C PRO A 185 -11.98 21.88 -5.96
N GLU A 186 -12.00 22.05 -7.28
CA GLU A 186 -10.84 21.86 -8.14
C GLU A 186 -9.88 23.06 -8.17
N GLU A 187 -10.29 24.20 -7.60
CA GLU A 187 -9.45 25.39 -7.47
C GLU A 187 -8.74 25.47 -6.11
N ILE A 188 -9.04 24.56 -5.18
CA ILE A 188 -8.51 24.61 -3.82
C ILE A 188 -7.09 24.07 -3.77
N ILE A 189 -6.17 25.00 -3.57
CA ILE A 189 -4.74 24.73 -3.41
C ILE A 189 -4.41 24.08 -2.07
N ASP A 190 -3.44 23.18 -2.09
CA ASP A 190 -2.85 22.62 -0.88
C ASP A 190 -1.77 23.55 -0.29
N LYS A 191 -1.23 23.17 0.87
CA LYS A 191 -0.14 23.90 1.57
C LYS A 191 1.14 24.06 0.75
N ASN A 192 1.30 23.28 -0.32
CA ASN A 192 2.44 23.29 -1.20
C ASN A 192 2.13 23.98 -2.55
N GLY A 193 0.94 24.59 -2.69
CA GLY A 193 0.51 25.31 -3.88
C GLY A 193 0.02 24.42 -5.04
N TRP A 194 -0.20 23.13 -4.78
CA TRP A 194 -0.71 22.19 -5.76
C TRP A 194 -2.23 22.24 -5.85
N LEU A 195 -2.75 22.21 -7.08
CA LEU A 195 -4.17 22.00 -7.34
C LEU A 195 -4.52 20.50 -7.26
N PRO A 196 -5.78 20.14 -6.96
CA PRO A 196 -6.23 18.75 -6.95
C PRO A 196 -5.93 17.99 -8.24
N ARG A 197 -6.15 18.61 -9.41
CA ARG A 197 -5.79 18.03 -10.71
C ARG A 197 -4.32 17.66 -10.81
N GLU A 198 -3.43 18.56 -10.39
CA GLU A 198 -1.98 18.31 -10.44
C GLU A 198 -1.57 17.22 -9.45
N ARG A 199 -2.19 17.19 -8.26
CA ARG A 199 -1.97 16.12 -7.28
C ARG A 199 -2.42 14.77 -7.81
N ARG A 200 -3.51 14.69 -8.57
CA ARG A 200 -3.98 13.45 -9.21
C ARG A 200 -2.97 12.87 -10.19
N GLU A 201 -2.24 13.70 -10.94
CA GLU A 201 -1.14 13.22 -11.81
C GLU A 201 -0.03 12.55 -11.00
N VAL A 202 0.35 13.16 -9.86
CA VAL A 202 1.33 12.59 -8.93
C VAL A 202 0.81 11.31 -8.28
N MET A 203 -0.46 11.28 -7.86
CA MET A 203 -1.08 10.08 -7.28
C MET A 203 -1.16 8.93 -8.30
N LEU A 204 -1.44 9.22 -9.57
CA LEU A 204 -1.42 8.23 -10.65
C LEU A 204 -0.02 7.62 -10.80
N PHE A 205 1.02 8.46 -10.78
CA PHE A 205 2.40 7.99 -10.86
C PHE A 205 2.74 7.06 -9.70
N HIS A 206 2.46 7.45 -8.46
CA HIS A 206 2.71 6.61 -7.29
C HIS A 206 1.89 5.32 -7.33
N TYR A 207 0.61 5.40 -7.71
CA TYR A 207 -0.23 4.21 -7.85
C TYR A 207 0.33 3.22 -8.87
N LYS A 208 0.75 3.71 -10.05
CA LYS A 208 1.38 2.87 -11.09
C LYS A 208 2.60 2.14 -10.53
N TYR A 209 3.47 2.87 -9.84
CA TYR A 209 4.68 2.32 -9.23
C TYR A 209 4.36 1.26 -8.17
N ASP A 210 3.49 1.57 -7.21
CA ASP A 210 3.10 0.66 -6.12
C ASP A 210 2.39 -0.59 -6.65
N ARG A 211 1.53 -0.42 -7.67
CA ARG A 211 0.83 -1.50 -8.36
C ARG A 211 1.81 -2.41 -9.07
N GLU A 212 2.75 -1.86 -9.84
CA GLU A 212 3.76 -2.63 -10.56
C GLU A 212 4.60 -3.45 -9.58
N PHE A 213 5.12 -2.81 -8.53
CA PHE A 213 5.92 -3.46 -7.51
C PHE A 213 5.12 -4.58 -6.83
N SER A 214 3.90 -4.29 -6.36
CA SER A 214 3.04 -5.28 -5.70
C SER A 214 2.67 -6.44 -6.63
N GLY A 215 2.37 -6.15 -7.90
CA GLY A 215 2.02 -7.16 -8.90
C GLY A 215 3.18 -8.11 -9.16
N ARG A 216 4.40 -7.58 -9.37
CA ARG A 216 5.60 -8.39 -9.55
C ARG A 216 5.92 -9.24 -8.32
N ASP A 217 5.86 -8.64 -7.13
CA ASP A 217 6.14 -9.32 -5.87
C ASP A 217 5.17 -10.48 -5.63
N LEU A 218 3.86 -10.25 -5.82
CA LEU A 218 2.84 -11.30 -5.67
C LEU A 218 3.01 -12.43 -6.69
N ARG A 219 3.28 -12.11 -7.97
CA ARG A 219 3.53 -13.12 -9.01
C ARG A 219 4.75 -13.99 -8.70
N LYS A 220 5.78 -13.41 -8.06
CA LYS A 220 6.96 -14.15 -7.60
C LYS A 220 6.65 -15.02 -6.37
N GLN A 221 5.94 -14.49 -5.39
CA GLN A 221 5.68 -15.17 -4.11
C GLN A 221 4.66 -16.31 -4.23
N LEU A 222 3.66 -16.18 -5.11
CA LEU A 222 2.56 -17.15 -5.22
C LEU A 222 3.05 -18.59 -5.54
N PRO A 223 3.91 -18.80 -6.55
CA PRO A 223 4.49 -20.13 -6.82
C PRO A 223 5.21 -20.73 -5.61
N ASP A 224 5.99 -19.92 -4.89
CA ASP A 224 6.72 -20.37 -3.70
C ASP A 224 5.76 -20.79 -2.59
N LEU A 225 4.75 -19.96 -2.28
CA LEU A 225 3.72 -20.29 -1.29
C LEU A 225 2.95 -21.57 -1.66
N GLN A 226 2.62 -21.74 -2.94
CA GLN A 226 1.93 -22.93 -3.46
C GLN A 226 2.82 -24.18 -3.34
N ALA A 227 4.11 -24.06 -3.66
CA ALA A 227 5.08 -25.14 -3.51
C ALA A 227 5.26 -25.54 -2.03
N THR A 228 5.42 -24.57 -1.12
CA THR A 228 5.50 -24.82 0.33
C THR A 228 4.22 -25.48 0.85
N HIS A 229 3.04 -25.01 0.43
CA HIS A 229 1.77 -25.64 0.81
C HIS A 229 1.68 -27.10 0.34
N LYS A 230 2.18 -27.40 -0.87
CA LYS A 230 2.22 -28.77 -1.41
C LYS A 230 3.21 -29.66 -0.65
N ALA A 231 4.35 -29.12 -0.24
CA ALA A 231 5.40 -29.84 0.48
C ALA A 231 5.10 -30.03 1.97
N SER A 232 4.36 -29.11 2.59
CA SER A 232 4.05 -29.16 4.02
C SER A 232 3.15 -30.37 4.36
N LYS A 233 3.53 -31.07 5.42
CA LYS A 233 2.78 -32.18 6.03
C LYS A 233 2.04 -31.75 7.30
N ASP A 234 2.36 -30.58 7.86
CA ASP A 234 1.71 -30.10 9.07
C ASP A 234 0.34 -29.49 8.76
N ARG A 235 -0.69 -29.90 9.50
CA ARG A 235 -2.08 -29.48 9.22
C ARG A 235 -2.28 -27.99 9.49
N LYS A 236 -1.66 -27.46 10.54
CA LYS A 236 -1.82 -26.05 10.95
C LYS A 236 -1.13 -25.15 9.93
N GLU A 237 0.12 -25.45 9.60
CA GLU A 237 0.91 -24.75 8.59
C GLU A 237 0.20 -24.73 7.23
N ARG A 238 -0.35 -25.86 6.77
CA ARG A 238 -1.14 -25.92 5.53
C ARG A 238 -2.38 -25.03 5.56
N SER A 239 -3.06 -24.95 6.71
CA SER A 239 -4.23 -24.07 6.86
C SER A 239 -3.81 -22.61 6.74
N GLU A 240 -2.73 -22.21 7.40
CA GLU A 240 -2.19 -20.85 7.33
C GLU A 240 -1.71 -20.49 5.92
N LEU A 241 -1.00 -21.39 5.25
CA LEU A 241 -0.55 -21.23 3.87
C LEU A 241 -1.72 -21.10 2.90
N ARG A 242 -2.80 -21.86 3.08
CA ARG A 242 -4.00 -21.73 2.24
C ARG A 242 -4.62 -20.35 2.35
N VAL A 243 -4.71 -19.80 3.56
CA VAL A 243 -5.21 -18.44 3.78
C VAL A 243 -4.29 -17.42 3.10
N LYS A 244 -2.97 -17.55 3.27
CA LYS A 244 -1.98 -16.66 2.64
C LYS A 244 -2.07 -16.70 1.11
N ILE A 245 -2.14 -17.88 0.51
CA ILE A 245 -2.32 -18.04 -0.95
C ILE A 245 -3.62 -17.37 -1.39
N GLY A 246 -4.74 -17.63 -0.71
CA GLY A 246 -6.03 -17.03 -1.06
C GLY A 246 -6.06 -15.50 -0.90
N MET A 247 -5.31 -14.94 0.05
CA MET A 247 -5.15 -13.49 0.18
C MET A 247 -4.25 -12.91 -0.92
N ALA A 248 -3.12 -13.55 -1.20
CA ALA A 248 -2.18 -13.10 -2.24
C ALA A 248 -2.80 -13.17 -3.64
N GLN A 249 -3.52 -14.25 -3.95
CA GLN A 249 -4.21 -14.43 -5.23
C GLN A 249 -5.28 -13.36 -5.43
N ARG A 250 -6.18 -13.16 -4.44
CA ARG A 250 -7.21 -12.12 -4.52
C ARG A 250 -6.59 -10.74 -4.73
N LYS A 251 -5.55 -10.39 -3.96
CA LYS A 251 -4.85 -9.11 -4.12
C LYS A 251 -4.25 -8.97 -5.52
N LEU A 252 -3.66 -10.02 -6.08
CA LEU A 252 -3.13 -10.00 -7.44
C LEU A 252 -4.27 -9.80 -8.46
N ASP A 253 -5.35 -10.56 -8.36
CA ASP A 253 -6.52 -10.45 -9.23
C ASP A 253 -7.12 -9.03 -9.17
N ASP A 254 -7.24 -8.45 -7.97
CA ASP A 254 -7.75 -7.09 -7.74
C ASP A 254 -6.85 -6.00 -8.33
N LEU A 255 -5.53 -6.23 -8.44
CA LEU A 255 -4.59 -5.32 -9.10
C LEU A 255 -4.65 -5.47 -10.62
N LEU A 256 -4.80 -6.71 -11.12
CA LEU A 256 -4.91 -7.02 -12.55
C LEU A 256 -6.24 -6.54 -13.14
N ALA A 257 -7.31 -6.55 -12.35
CA ALA A 257 -8.64 -6.08 -12.76
C ALA A 257 -8.73 -4.55 -12.96
N VAL A 258 -7.74 -3.77 -12.48
CA VAL A 258 -7.75 -2.31 -12.66
C VAL A 258 -7.32 -1.96 -14.08
N PRO A 259 -8.20 -1.31 -14.88
CA PRO A 259 -7.85 -0.87 -16.23
C PRO A 259 -6.83 0.27 -16.19
N GLU A 260 -6.26 0.63 -17.34
CA GLU A 260 -5.41 1.81 -17.44
C GLU A 260 -6.18 3.06 -16.97
N LEU A 261 -5.56 3.81 -16.06
CA LEU A 261 -6.17 4.98 -15.44
C LEU A 261 -5.61 6.29 -16.00
N ALA A 262 -6.51 7.23 -16.26
CA ALA A 262 -6.21 8.64 -16.42
C ALA A 262 -6.09 9.33 -15.05
N ALA A 263 -5.44 10.50 -15.00
CA ALA A 263 -5.22 11.21 -13.74
C ALA A 263 -6.56 11.58 -13.08
N GLU A 264 -7.55 11.98 -13.85
CA GLU A 264 -8.89 12.36 -13.39
C GLU A 264 -9.62 11.23 -12.63
N GLN A 265 -9.21 9.99 -12.83
CA GLN A 265 -9.75 8.81 -12.14
C GLN A 265 -9.07 8.53 -10.80
N MET A 266 -8.07 9.32 -10.42
CA MET A 266 -7.39 9.20 -9.13
C MET A 266 -8.00 10.09 -8.07
N CYS A 267 -7.84 9.70 -6.81
CA CYS A 267 -8.02 10.64 -5.71
C CYS A 267 -6.91 11.70 -5.72
N SER A 268 -7.24 12.95 -5.40
CA SER A 268 -6.24 14.02 -5.28
C SER A 268 -5.44 13.95 -3.99
N GLU A 269 -5.86 13.12 -3.02
CA GLU A 269 -5.33 13.11 -1.65
C GLU A 269 -4.57 11.83 -1.29
N CYS A 270 -4.74 10.76 -2.08
CA CYS A 270 -4.05 9.50 -1.88
C CYS A 270 -3.91 8.71 -3.17
N THR A 271 -3.10 7.65 -3.14
CA THR A 271 -2.78 6.81 -4.30
C THR A 271 -3.89 5.85 -4.69
N THR A 272 -5.04 5.86 -4.02
CA THR A 272 -6.18 5.01 -4.35
C THR A 272 -6.97 5.59 -5.54
N PRO A 273 -7.34 4.77 -6.54
CA PRO A 273 -8.25 5.19 -7.60
C PRO A 273 -9.61 5.60 -7.03
N MET A 274 -10.26 6.60 -7.63
CA MET A 274 -11.52 7.15 -7.13
C MET A 274 -12.63 6.10 -7.03
N PHE A 275 -12.72 5.19 -8.00
CA PHE A 275 -13.73 4.12 -7.99
C PHE A 275 -13.53 3.10 -6.85
N LYS A 276 -12.34 3.06 -6.24
CA LYS A 276 -12.06 2.23 -5.06
C LYS A 276 -12.29 2.98 -3.74
N HIS A 277 -12.61 4.27 -3.81
CA HIS A 277 -13.10 5.00 -2.65
C HIS A 277 -14.59 4.78 -2.44
N GLY A 278 -14.94 4.60 -1.17
CA GLY A 278 -16.32 4.57 -0.72
C GLY A 278 -16.38 4.30 0.77
N TRP A 279 -17.59 4.31 1.32
CA TRP A 279 -17.76 4.18 2.76
C TRP A 279 -17.83 2.71 3.19
N VAL A 280 -16.72 2.19 3.72
CA VAL A 280 -16.55 0.94 4.53
C VAL A 280 -17.16 -0.38 4.05
N THR A 281 -17.72 -0.48 2.84
CA THR A 281 -18.22 -1.73 2.26
C THR A 281 -17.55 -2.08 0.92
N PRO A 282 -17.32 -3.36 0.59
CA PRO A 282 -16.90 -3.77 -0.75
C PRO A 282 -17.84 -3.21 -1.83
N PRO A 283 -17.34 -2.89 -3.04
CA PRO A 283 -16.01 -3.19 -3.59
C PRO A 283 -14.91 -2.16 -3.22
N TYR A 284 -15.19 -1.25 -2.30
CA TYR A 284 -14.26 -0.17 -1.95
C TYR A 284 -13.11 -0.66 -1.05
N ASP A 285 -11.91 -0.12 -1.29
CA ASP A 285 -10.75 -0.30 -0.40
C ASP A 285 -10.92 0.52 0.90
N GLY A 286 -11.86 1.47 0.88
CA GLY A 286 -12.33 2.21 2.04
C GLY A 286 -12.34 3.73 1.83
N PRO A 287 -12.71 4.49 2.88
CA PRO A 287 -12.70 5.94 2.84
C PRO A 287 -11.27 6.47 2.69
N CYS A 288 -11.12 7.63 2.05
CA CYS A 288 -9.80 8.24 1.88
C CYS A 288 -9.18 8.55 3.26
N PRO A 289 -7.91 8.16 3.52
CA PRO A 289 -7.23 8.47 4.77
C PRO A 289 -7.08 9.97 5.07
N ALA A 290 -7.17 10.82 4.04
CA ALA A 290 -7.09 12.27 4.19
C ALA A 290 -8.43 12.91 4.61
N TRP A 291 -9.54 12.18 4.54
CA TRP A 291 -10.85 12.70 4.94
C TRP A 291 -10.90 12.91 6.45
N PRO A 292 -11.33 14.08 6.93
CA PRO A 292 -11.10 14.49 8.30
C PRO A 292 -11.86 13.65 9.34
N GLY A 293 -13.11 13.26 9.07
CA GLY A 293 -13.89 12.40 9.95
C GLY A 293 -13.28 11.01 10.04
N TRP A 294 -12.96 10.42 8.90
CA TRP A 294 -12.31 9.11 8.81
C TRP A 294 -10.92 9.09 9.46
N ALA A 295 -10.08 10.09 9.19
CA ALA A 295 -8.75 10.22 9.79
C ALA A 295 -8.83 10.25 11.32
N LYS A 296 -9.75 11.04 11.88
CA LYS A 296 -10.01 11.07 13.34
C LYS A 296 -10.46 9.72 13.87
N ARG A 297 -11.34 9.01 13.14
CA ARG A 297 -11.79 7.67 13.52
C ARG A 297 -10.64 6.67 13.54
N ILE A 298 -9.81 6.64 12.51
CA ILE A 298 -8.63 5.77 12.43
C ILE A 298 -7.63 6.08 13.54
N GLN A 299 -7.39 7.37 13.82
CA GLN A 299 -6.53 7.77 14.93
C GLN A 299 -7.03 7.22 16.27
N ARG A 300 -8.33 7.38 16.57
CA ARG A 300 -8.93 6.84 17.79
C ARG A 300 -8.79 5.31 17.89
N VAL A 301 -9.00 4.60 16.78
CA VAL A 301 -8.81 3.14 16.75
C VAL A 301 -7.36 2.76 17.04
N ARG A 302 -6.38 3.48 16.47
CA ARG A 302 -4.96 3.25 16.75
C ARG A 302 -4.64 3.48 18.22
N GLU A 303 -5.11 4.58 18.80
CA GLU A 303 -4.92 4.88 20.22
C GLU A 303 -5.49 3.77 21.12
N MET A 304 -6.69 3.26 20.81
CA MET A 304 -7.29 2.13 21.54
C MET A 304 -6.45 0.85 21.42
N LEU A 305 -5.95 0.52 20.23
CA LEU A 305 -5.13 -0.67 20.00
C LEU A 305 -3.77 -0.56 20.71
N THR A 306 -3.14 0.62 20.68
CA THR A 306 -1.89 0.87 21.42
C THR A 306 -2.11 0.73 22.92
N ALA A 307 -3.19 1.31 23.46
CA ALA A 307 -3.51 1.17 24.88
C ALA A 307 -3.73 -0.30 25.29
N ALA A 308 -4.48 -1.06 24.48
CA ALA A 308 -4.71 -2.49 24.73
C ALA A 308 -3.41 -3.32 24.62
N ALA A 309 -2.52 -2.98 23.69
CA ALA A 309 -1.23 -3.64 23.54
C ALA A 309 -0.32 -3.39 24.76
N GLU A 310 -0.28 -2.15 25.27
CA GLU A 310 0.48 -1.81 26.48
C GLU A 310 -0.11 -2.47 27.73
N GLU A 311 -1.43 -2.50 27.88
CA GLU A 311 -2.09 -3.24 28.97
C GLU A 311 -1.76 -4.74 28.93
N ASN A 312 -1.76 -5.34 27.74
CA ASN A 312 -1.37 -6.74 27.57
C ASN A 312 0.11 -6.98 27.89
N LYS A 313 1.02 -6.04 27.58
CA LYS A 313 2.43 -6.18 27.98
C LYS A 313 2.55 -6.18 29.51
N GLN A 314 1.90 -5.23 30.18
CA GLN A 314 1.93 -5.13 31.65
C GLN A 314 1.36 -6.38 32.33
N ARG A 315 0.28 -6.97 31.79
CA ARG A 315 -0.29 -8.22 32.31
C ARG A 315 0.63 -9.43 32.14
N ASN A 316 1.50 -9.41 31.14
CA ASN A 316 2.41 -10.51 30.80
C ASN A 316 3.84 -10.29 31.31
N GLU A 317 4.13 -9.19 32.00
CA GLU A 317 5.42 -9.01 32.67
C GLU A 317 5.53 -10.00 33.85
N PRO A 318 6.56 -10.86 33.87
CA PRO A 318 6.79 -11.75 35.01
C PRO A 318 7.07 -10.91 36.27
N PRO A 319 6.56 -11.32 37.45
CA PRO A 319 6.80 -10.58 38.68
C PRO A 319 8.30 -10.46 38.95
N PRO A 320 8.75 -9.34 39.56
CA PRO A 320 10.15 -9.15 39.88
C PRO A 320 10.67 -10.33 40.71
N ALA A 321 11.82 -10.87 40.33
CA ALA A 321 12.42 -12.00 41.03
C ALA A 321 12.58 -11.68 42.53
N PRO A 322 12.26 -12.62 43.44
CA PRO A 322 12.44 -12.39 44.87
C PRO A 322 13.92 -12.07 45.17
N PRO A 323 14.21 -11.16 46.11
CA PRO A 323 15.57 -10.86 46.49
C PRO A 323 16.28 -12.12 47.00
N PRO A 324 17.60 -12.27 46.74
CA PRO A 324 18.35 -13.44 47.20
C PRO A 324 18.23 -13.60 48.72
N PRO A 325 18.10 -14.83 49.24
CA PRO A 325 17.97 -15.08 50.67
C PRO A 325 19.20 -14.54 51.42
N LYS A 326 18.99 -13.94 52.59
CA LYS A 326 20.09 -13.46 53.44
C LYS A 326 20.95 -14.65 53.86
N PRO A 327 22.29 -14.53 53.86
CA PRO A 327 23.16 -15.62 54.31
C PRO A 327 22.89 -15.93 55.79
N GLU A 328 22.79 -17.22 56.11
CA GLU A 328 22.64 -17.75 57.47
C GLU A 328 24.01 -18.17 58.04
N PRO A 329 24.21 -18.12 59.38
CA PRO A 329 25.44 -18.59 60.00
C PRO A 329 25.60 -20.11 59.82
N LEU A 330 26.84 -20.56 59.57
CA LEU A 330 27.19 -21.99 59.44
C LEU A 330 26.98 -22.75 60.76
N ALA A 331 27.20 -22.08 61.89
CA ALA A 331 26.97 -22.65 63.21
C ALA A 331 26.68 -21.55 64.25
N VAL A 332 25.90 -21.88 65.28
CA VAL A 332 25.58 -20.99 66.38
C VAL A 332 25.81 -21.71 67.72
N ILE A 333 26.68 -21.16 68.55
CA ILE A 333 26.91 -21.61 69.93
C ILE A 333 26.01 -20.78 70.86
N PRO A 334 25.16 -21.42 71.67
CA PRO A 334 24.26 -20.71 72.58
C PRO A 334 25.04 -19.94 73.67
N SER A 335 24.49 -18.80 74.08
CA SER A 335 25.00 -18.02 75.20
C SER A 335 24.74 -18.74 76.54
N GLY A 336 25.67 -18.64 77.49
CA GLY A 336 25.50 -19.18 78.85
C GLY A 336 26.38 -20.39 79.19
N LEU A 337 27.19 -20.87 78.23
CA LEU A 337 28.21 -21.88 78.51
C LEU A 337 29.45 -21.23 79.18
N PRO A 338 30.15 -21.94 80.08
CA PRO A 338 31.45 -21.50 80.60
C PRO A 338 32.44 -21.21 79.48
N ILE A 339 33.32 -20.22 79.67
CA ILE A 339 34.29 -19.79 78.63
C ILE A 339 35.11 -20.96 78.10
N ALA A 340 35.51 -21.90 78.96
CA ALA A 340 36.26 -23.10 78.57
C ALA A 340 35.49 -23.97 77.55
N GLU A 341 34.18 -24.14 77.73
CA GLU A 341 33.34 -24.90 76.80
C GLU A 341 33.11 -24.15 75.49
N ILE A 342 32.99 -22.82 75.54
CA ILE A 342 32.90 -21.98 74.34
C ILE A 342 34.19 -22.10 73.53
N THR A 343 35.36 -22.00 74.17
CA THR A 343 36.66 -22.14 73.47
C THR A 343 36.87 -23.52 72.88
N ALA A 344 36.44 -24.59 73.56
CA ALA A 344 36.53 -25.95 73.05
C ALA A 344 35.64 -26.13 71.81
N ARG A 345 34.38 -25.69 71.87
CA ARG A 345 33.44 -25.76 70.74
C ARG A 345 33.86 -24.88 69.57
N LEU A 346 34.38 -23.68 69.82
CA LEU A 346 34.92 -22.82 68.75
C LEU A 346 36.13 -23.47 68.07
N THR A 347 37.01 -24.12 68.84
CA THR A 347 38.18 -24.84 68.30
C THR A 347 37.74 -26.01 67.41
N GLU A 348 36.71 -26.74 67.79
CA GLU A 348 36.15 -27.84 66.98
C GLU A 348 35.49 -27.33 65.71
N LEU A 349 34.69 -26.27 65.81
CA LEU A 349 34.02 -25.65 64.66
C LEU A 349 35.00 -24.97 63.70
N GLN A 350 36.09 -24.38 64.19
CA GLN A 350 37.16 -23.85 63.33
C GLN A 350 37.95 -24.95 62.60
N LYS A 351 38.03 -26.17 63.14
CA LYS A 351 38.60 -27.31 62.39
C LYS A 351 37.67 -27.74 61.24
N GLN A 352 36.35 -27.66 61.45
CA GLN A 352 35.36 -28.01 60.43
C GLN A 352 35.19 -26.92 59.37
N PHE A 353 35.33 -25.65 59.76
CA PHE A 353 35.21 -24.48 58.89
C PHE A 353 36.43 -23.56 59.06
N PRO A 354 37.58 -23.89 58.43
CA PRO A 354 38.84 -23.18 58.65
C PRO A 354 38.79 -21.70 58.23
N ASP A 355 37.98 -21.38 57.23
CA ASP A 355 37.85 -20.03 56.67
C ASP A 355 36.69 -19.23 57.28
N ALA A 356 35.96 -19.77 58.26
CA ALA A 356 34.79 -19.10 58.82
C ALA A 356 35.15 -17.99 59.82
N GLU A 357 34.46 -16.86 59.72
CA GLU A 357 34.59 -15.75 60.66
C GLU A 357 33.70 -15.98 61.89
N VAL A 358 34.29 -15.95 63.08
CA VAL A 358 33.54 -15.97 64.34
C VAL A 358 33.04 -14.56 64.64
N ARG A 359 31.73 -14.40 64.77
CA ARG A 359 31.06 -13.14 65.12
C ARG A 359 30.19 -13.32 66.34
N ARG A 360 29.98 -12.22 67.09
CA ARG A 360 29.04 -12.21 68.21
C ARG A 360 27.65 -11.83 67.69
N GLY A 361 26.73 -12.79 67.74
CA GLY A 361 25.36 -12.65 67.28
C GLY A 361 24.43 -12.01 68.31
N ARG A 362 23.13 -11.96 67.97
CA ARG A 362 22.08 -11.50 68.90
C ARG A 362 22.05 -12.38 70.16
N ALA A 363 21.76 -11.77 71.30
CA ALA A 363 21.73 -12.42 72.62
C ALA A 363 23.07 -13.06 73.04
N ASN A 364 24.21 -12.47 72.64
CA ASN A 364 25.56 -12.92 73.04
C ASN A 364 25.91 -14.35 72.60
N ARG A 365 25.27 -14.85 71.54
CA ARG A 365 25.64 -16.11 70.90
C ARG A 365 26.91 -15.94 70.09
N TRP A 366 27.70 -17.01 69.98
CA TRP A 366 28.85 -17.02 69.07
C TRP A 366 28.42 -17.69 67.77
N GLU A 367 28.52 -16.98 66.66
CA GLU A 367 28.07 -17.42 65.34
C GLU A 367 29.28 -17.56 64.40
N LEU A 368 29.36 -18.66 63.67
CA LEU A 368 30.33 -18.82 62.58
C LEU A 368 29.68 -18.43 61.27
N TRP A 369 30.31 -17.51 60.55
CA TRP A 369 29.87 -17.02 59.25
C TRP A 369 30.81 -17.53 58.16
N PRO A 370 30.31 -17.83 56.95
CA PRO A 370 31.21 -18.11 55.84
C PRO A 370 32.10 -16.88 55.59
N ALA A 371 33.35 -17.10 55.17
CA ALA A 371 34.23 -16.02 54.72
C ALA A 371 33.48 -15.12 53.74
N LYS A 372 33.59 -13.80 53.91
CA LYS A 372 33.04 -12.88 52.92
C LYS A 372 33.75 -13.14 51.58
N SER A 373 33.01 -13.63 50.59
CA SER A 373 33.42 -13.62 49.18
C SER A 373 33.28 -12.23 48.59
#